data_AF-A0A090SYK0-F1
#
_entry.id   AF-A0A090SYK0-F1
#
_cell.length_a   1.000
_cell.length_b   1.000
_cell.length_c   1.000
_cell.angle_alpha   90.00
_cell.angle_beta   90.00
_cell.angle_gamma   90.00
#
_symmetry.space_group_name_H-M   'P 1'
#
loop_
_entity.id
_entity.type
_entity.pdbx_description
1 polymer ?
#
loop_
_entity_poly.entity_id
_entity_poly.type
_entity_poly.pdbx_seq_one_letter_code
_entity_poly.pdbx_strand_id
1 'polypeptide(L)'
;MHGGELGEQAMQELEKIHQELDDDFEFIASLNLGSEFVSDEELARLERIGAMPWTRTLSKRLGISWLEKQRYQGQERLPAQETLLSDRPEHLIPWDFPQSNDPRFTMKPTEFKANQGERYNLATRRGTLTEEERFIINDHIIQTIQILESLPFPAHMQNVAKIAGGHHEKMDGTGYPMGLKGDEMPLAARVMAIADVFEALTSADRPYKKAKSLSESLQIMSYMVKDNHLDKSLFELFLTSGVYLRFAKEYMLDEQLDEVDITQLI
;
A
#
# COMPACT_ATOMS: atom_id res chain seq x y z
N MET A 1 -34.53 13.03 -44.71
CA MET A 1 -34.00 12.05 -43.76
C MET A 1 -33.18 11.04 -44.55
N HIS A 2 -31.88 11.30 -44.71
CA HIS A 2 -30.95 10.29 -45.22
C HIS A 2 -30.16 9.83 -44.00
N GLY A 3 -30.59 8.74 -43.38
CA GLY A 3 -29.74 7.98 -42.49
C GLY A 3 -28.66 7.37 -43.37
N GLY A 4 -27.46 7.96 -43.35
CA GLY A 4 -26.33 7.39 -44.05
C GLY A 4 -25.93 6.11 -43.32
N GLU A 5 -26.19 4.96 -43.94
CA GLU A 5 -25.55 3.71 -43.54
C GLU A 5 -24.04 3.94 -43.65
N LEU A 6 -23.32 3.75 -42.54
CA LEU A 6 -21.86 3.70 -42.56
C LEU A 6 -21.47 2.57 -43.52
N GLY A 7 -20.62 2.88 -44.49
CA GLY A 7 -20.12 1.84 -45.41
C GLY A 7 -19.46 0.72 -44.62
N GLU A 8 -19.51 -0.51 -45.14
CA GLU A 8 -18.98 -1.72 -44.48
C GLU A 8 -17.56 -1.54 -43.92
N GLN A 9 -16.71 -0.81 -44.64
CA GLN A 9 -15.35 -0.45 -44.19
C GLN A 9 -15.34 0.44 -42.93
N ALA A 10 -16.23 1.43 -42.85
CA ALA A 10 -16.34 2.31 -41.68
C ALA A 10 -16.92 1.57 -40.47
N MET A 11 -17.80 0.59 -40.69
CA MET A 11 -18.26 -0.30 -39.62
C MET A 11 -17.13 -1.19 -39.08
N GLN A 12 -16.33 -1.78 -39.96
CA GLN A 12 -15.18 -2.60 -39.55
C GLN A 12 -14.12 -1.78 -38.79
N GLU A 13 -13.87 -0.53 -39.22
CA GLU A 13 -12.97 0.38 -38.53
C GLU A 13 -13.51 0.76 -37.13
N LEU A 14 -14.82 1.03 -37.02
CA LEU A 14 -15.47 1.31 -35.75
C LEU A 14 -15.39 0.11 -34.78
N GLU A 15 -15.66 -1.09 -35.26
CA GLU A 15 -15.56 -2.33 -34.47
C GLU A 15 -14.15 -2.53 -33.93
N LYS A 16 -13.14 -2.28 -34.77
CA LYS A 16 -11.75 -2.37 -34.37
C LYS A 16 -11.41 -1.35 -33.27
N ILE A 17 -11.86 -0.11 -33.40
CA ILE A 17 -11.63 0.94 -32.40
C ILE A 17 -12.31 0.57 -31.06
N HIS A 18 -13.54 0.06 -31.10
CA HIS A 18 -14.23 -0.37 -29.88
C HIS A 18 -13.48 -1.50 -29.18
N GLN A 19 -13.01 -2.51 -29.92
CA GLN A 19 -12.24 -3.60 -29.34
C GLN A 19 -10.93 -3.08 -28.71
N GLU A 20 -10.22 -2.17 -29.37
CA GLU A 20 -9.00 -1.56 -28.81
C GLU A 20 -9.29 -0.79 -27.50
N LEU A 21 -10.42 -0.07 -27.42
CA LEU A 21 -10.82 0.65 -26.22
C LEU A 21 -11.21 -0.30 -25.07
N ASP A 22 -11.90 -1.40 -25.37
CA ASP A 22 -12.24 -2.42 -24.38
C ASP A 22 -10.96 -3.08 -23.83
N ASP A 23 -10.02 -3.44 -24.71
CA ASP A 23 -8.72 -4.02 -24.35
C ASP A 23 -7.86 -3.06 -23.50
N ASP A 24 -7.93 -1.76 -23.78
CA ASP A 24 -7.25 -0.72 -23.01
C ASP A 24 -7.90 -0.50 -21.65
N PHE A 25 -9.23 -0.51 -21.57
CA PHE A 25 -9.94 -0.40 -20.30
C PHE A 25 -9.66 -1.60 -19.39
N GLU A 26 -9.69 -2.84 -19.91
CA GLU A 26 -9.36 -4.04 -19.15
C GLU A 26 -7.93 -3.98 -18.58
N PHE A 27 -6.99 -3.45 -19.37
CA PHE A 27 -5.63 -3.21 -18.91
C PHE A 27 -5.56 -2.17 -17.78
N ILE A 28 -6.23 -1.02 -17.91
CA ILE A 28 -6.28 -0.02 -16.83
C ILE A 28 -6.94 -0.59 -15.56
N ALA A 29 -8.00 -1.37 -15.72
CA ALA A 29 -8.68 -2.01 -14.60
C ALA A 29 -7.77 -3.00 -13.87
N SER A 30 -6.91 -3.73 -14.58
CA SER A 30 -5.95 -4.66 -13.96
C SER A 30 -4.88 -3.93 -13.13
N LEU A 31 -4.40 -2.77 -13.60
CA LEU A 31 -3.47 -1.92 -12.82
C LEU A 31 -4.09 -1.45 -11.51
N ASN A 32 -5.38 -1.09 -11.50
CA ASN A 32 -6.10 -0.64 -10.31
C ASN A 32 -6.27 -1.73 -9.23
N LEU A 33 -6.36 -3.00 -9.62
CA LEU A 33 -6.42 -4.11 -8.66
C LEU A 33 -5.07 -4.30 -7.92
N GLY A 34 -3.98 -3.81 -8.51
CA GLY A 34 -2.62 -4.01 -8.05
C GLY A 34 -2.12 -5.40 -8.40
N SER A 35 -0.93 -5.46 -9.00
CA SER A 35 -0.19 -6.70 -9.22
C SER A 35 1.00 -6.81 -8.27
N GLU A 36 1.68 -7.96 -8.26
CA GLU A 36 2.96 -8.10 -7.56
C GLU A 36 4.04 -7.19 -8.17
N PHE A 37 3.92 -6.89 -9.48
CA PHE A 37 4.86 -6.04 -10.21
C PHE A 37 4.26 -5.48 -11.51
N VAL A 38 4.45 -4.18 -11.76
CA VAL A 38 4.17 -3.52 -13.05
C VAL A 38 5.47 -3.32 -13.82
N SER A 39 5.53 -3.87 -15.03
CA SER A 39 6.69 -3.84 -15.92
C SER A 39 6.85 -2.50 -16.66
N ASP A 40 8.04 -2.26 -17.21
CA ASP A 40 8.30 -1.05 -18.01
C ASP A 40 7.46 -1.02 -19.31
N GLU A 41 7.11 -2.19 -19.86
CA GLU A 41 6.24 -2.28 -21.03
C GLU A 41 4.80 -1.88 -20.70
N GLU A 42 4.30 -2.32 -19.55
CA GLU A 42 2.98 -1.93 -19.05
C GLU A 42 2.93 -0.43 -18.73
N LEU A 43 3.98 0.12 -18.11
CA LEU A 43 4.08 1.57 -17.90
C LEU A 43 4.10 2.31 -19.23
N ALA A 44 4.85 1.84 -20.23
CA ALA A 44 4.85 2.45 -21.56
C ALA A 44 3.47 2.35 -22.24
N ARG A 45 2.71 1.28 -22.00
CA ARG A 45 1.33 1.15 -22.48
C ARG A 45 0.39 2.14 -21.78
N LEU A 46 0.47 2.26 -20.46
CA LEU A 46 -0.27 3.25 -19.67
C LEU A 46 0.00 4.68 -20.17
N GLU A 47 1.25 5.00 -20.47
CA GLU A 47 1.65 6.29 -21.04
C GLU A 47 0.99 6.57 -22.40
N ARG A 48 0.95 5.57 -23.29
CA ARG A 48 0.30 5.70 -24.60
C ARG A 48 -1.21 5.93 -24.46
N ILE A 49 -1.88 5.12 -23.62
CA ILE A 49 -3.33 5.25 -23.36
C ILE A 49 -3.62 6.61 -22.73
N GLY A 50 -2.88 6.97 -21.69
CA GLY A 50 -3.06 8.23 -20.97
C GLY A 50 -2.85 9.46 -21.84
N ALA A 51 -1.97 9.41 -22.83
CA ALA A 51 -1.69 10.51 -23.76
C ALA A 51 -2.75 10.69 -24.87
N MET A 52 -3.74 9.79 -24.98
CA MET A 52 -4.80 9.92 -25.98
C MET A 52 -5.54 11.27 -25.82
N PRO A 53 -5.71 12.05 -26.89
CA PRO A 53 -6.39 13.34 -26.80
C PRO A 53 -7.89 13.14 -26.58
N TRP A 54 -8.44 13.90 -25.65
CA TRP A 54 -9.85 13.95 -25.29
C TRP A 54 -10.37 15.38 -25.34
N THR A 55 -11.57 15.55 -25.89
CA THR A 55 -12.26 16.85 -25.88
C THR A 55 -13.25 16.91 -24.74
N ARG A 56 -12.88 17.60 -23.67
CA ARG A 56 -13.77 17.81 -22.54
C ARG A 56 -14.73 18.96 -22.80
N THR A 57 -16.02 18.64 -22.76
CA THR A 57 -17.12 19.60 -22.90
C THR A 57 -17.78 19.97 -21.57
N LEU A 58 -17.49 19.20 -20.51
CA LEU A 58 -18.05 19.38 -19.17
C LEU A 58 -17.03 19.99 -18.22
N SER A 59 -17.49 20.88 -17.33
CA SER A 59 -16.63 21.45 -16.30
C SER A 59 -16.18 20.38 -15.31
N LYS A 60 -14.88 20.33 -15.02
CA LYS A 60 -14.32 19.46 -13.96
C LYS A 60 -14.50 20.03 -12.55
N ARG A 61 -15.12 21.21 -12.43
CA ARG A 61 -15.34 21.93 -11.16
C ARG A 61 -16.80 21.91 -10.70
N LEU A 62 -17.70 21.37 -11.51
CA LEU A 62 -19.09 21.18 -11.11
C LEU A 62 -19.20 19.97 -10.19
N GLY A 63 -20.01 20.07 -9.14
CA GLY A 63 -20.25 18.97 -8.18
C GLY A 63 -19.22 18.83 -7.05
N ILE A 64 -17.99 19.33 -7.21
CA ILE A 64 -16.97 19.25 -6.16
C ILE A 64 -17.21 20.28 -5.02
N SER A 65 -16.69 19.98 -3.84
CA SER A 65 -16.83 20.80 -2.62
C SER A 65 -16.12 22.16 -2.74
N TRP A 66 -16.45 23.11 -1.87
CA TRP A 66 -15.80 24.43 -1.87
C TRP A 66 -14.30 24.35 -1.54
N LEU A 67 -13.88 23.39 -0.70
CA LEU A 67 -12.47 23.16 -0.38
C LEU A 67 -11.69 22.65 -1.59
N GLU A 68 -12.25 21.69 -2.33
CA GLU A 68 -11.62 21.17 -3.55
C GLU A 68 -11.52 22.26 -4.63
N LYS A 69 -12.56 23.09 -4.77
CA LYS A 69 -12.56 24.23 -5.71
C LYS A 69 -11.40 25.19 -5.49
N GLN A 70 -10.94 25.37 -4.25
CA GLN A 70 -9.82 26.27 -3.95
C GLN A 70 -8.49 25.82 -4.57
N ARG A 71 -8.33 24.51 -4.85
CA ARG A 71 -7.12 23.98 -5.52
C ARG A 71 -7.09 24.30 -7.01
N TYR A 72 -8.24 24.60 -7.62
CA TYR A 72 -8.31 24.94 -9.03
C TYR A 72 -7.99 26.42 -9.26
N GLN A 73 -7.00 26.69 -10.10
CA GLN A 73 -6.61 28.05 -10.47
C GLN A 73 -7.16 28.46 -11.85
N GLY A 74 -7.32 29.77 -12.05
CA GLY A 74 -7.69 30.36 -13.35
C GLY A 74 -9.14 30.11 -13.77
N GLN A 75 -9.52 30.69 -14.91
CA GLN A 75 -10.84 30.50 -15.51
C GLN A 75 -10.84 29.27 -16.42
N GLU A 76 -11.88 28.44 -16.29
CA GLU A 76 -12.06 27.29 -17.17
C GLU A 76 -12.59 27.73 -18.54
N ARG A 77 -12.04 27.15 -19.61
CA ARG A 77 -12.52 27.33 -20.99
C ARG A 77 -13.03 25.99 -21.51
N LEU A 78 -14.20 25.99 -22.12
CA LEU A 78 -14.84 24.80 -22.70
C LEU A 78 -15.30 25.10 -24.13
N PRO A 79 -15.19 24.14 -25.06
CA PRO A 79 -14.52 22.84 -24.91
C PRO A 79 -13.01 22.99 -24.74
N ALA A 80 -12.38 22.04 -24.05
CA ALA A 80 -10.93 21.99 -23.84
C ALA A 80 -10.35 20.70 -24.42
N GLN A 81 -9.20 20.80 -25.08
CA GLN A 81 -8.38 19.64 -25.41
C GLN A 81 -7.55 19.27 -24.18
N GLU A 82 -7.60 18.00 -23.80
CA GLU A 82 -6.81 17.43 -22.72
C GLU A 82 -6.41 15.99 -23.06
N THR A 83 -5.60 15.37 -22.22
CA THR A 83 -5.26 13.95 -22.36
C THR A 83 -6.25 13.11 -21.55
N LEU A 84 -6.43 11.84 -21.94
CA LEU A 84 -7.38 10.92 -21.31
C LEU A 84 -7.10 10.75 -19.81
N LEU A 85 -5.82 10.57 -19.45
CA LEU A 85 -5.36 10.53 -18.06
C LEU A 85 -4.37 11.67 -17.82
N SER A 86 -4.40 12.24 -16.62
CA SER A 86 -3.56 13.39 -16.29
C SER A 86 -3.19 13.51 -14.82
N ASP A 87 -1.94 13.86 -14.57
CA ASP A 87 -1.47 14.30 -13.26
C ASP A 87 -1.48 15.83 -13.25
N ARG A 88 -2.33 16.42 -12.41
CA ARG A 88 -2.56 17.87 -12.39
C ARG A 88 -2.21 18.47 -11.04
N PRO A 89 -1.83 19.76 -10.98
CA PRO A 89 -1.54 20.42 -9.71
C PRO A 89 -2.69 20.34 -8.69
N GLU A 90 -3.94 20.39 -9.15
CA GLU A 90 -5.12 20.27 -8.27
C GLU A 90 -5.32 18.88 -7.64
N HIS A 91 -4.65 17.85 -8.17
CA HIS A 91 -4.67 16.49 -7.64
C HIS A 91 -3.73 16.33 -6.43
N LEU A 92 -2.83 17.29 -6.21
CA LEU A 92 -1.91 17.30 -5.08
C LEU A 92 -2.62 17.87 -3.84
N ILE A 93 -2.70 17.07 -2.79
CA ILE A 93 -3.36 17.43 -1.54
C ILE A 93 -2.29 17.89 -0.53
N PRO A 94 -2.29 19.16 -0.11
CA PRO A 94 -1.31 19.65 0.86
C PRO A 94 -1.57 19.09 2.25
N TRP A 95 -0.55 19.14 3.10
CA TRP A 95 -0.69 18.85 4.53
C TRP A 95 -1.54 19.91 5.23
N ASP A 96 -2.42 19.48 6.14
CA ASP A 96 -3.27 20.36 6.94
C ASP A 96 -2.47 21.11 8.02
N PHE A 97 -1.37 20.49 8.49
CA PHE A 97 -0.52 20.99 9.56
C PHE A 97 0.96 20.73 9.24
N PRO A 98 1.89 21.52 9.81
CA PRO A 98 3.31 21.22 9.72
C PRO A 98 3.59 19.80 10.25
N GLN A 99 4.31 19.02 9.46
CA GLN A 99 4.65 17.66 9.83
C GLN A 99 5.85 17.63 10.78
N SER A 100 5.88 16.62 11.65
CA SER A 100 6.98 16.43 12.60
C SER A 100 8.28 16.15 11.84
N ASN A 101 9.34 16.88 12.20
CA ASN A 101 10.69 16.70 11.67
C ASN A 101 11.64 16.16 12.73
N ASP A 102 11.13 15.30 13.63
CA ASP A 102 11.95 14.66 14.66
C ASP A 102 13.15 13.94 14.01
N PRO A 103 14.39 14.28 14.39
CA PRO A 103 15.60 13.70 13.80
C PRO A 103 15.76 12.21 14.12
N ARG A 104 15.01 11.67 15.10
CA ARG A 104 15.02 10.25 15.44
C ARG A 104 14.42 9.37 14.33
N PHE A 105 13.48 9.90 13.54
CA PHE A 105 12.77 9.12 12.53
C PHE A 105 13.45 9.19 11.17
N THR A 106 13.76 8.03 10.59
CA THR A 106 14.25 7.87 9.21
C THR A 106 13.14 8.12 8.21
N MET A 107 11.92 7.75 8.55
CA MET A 107 10.73 8.12 7.81
C MET A 107 10.55 9.65 7.80
N LYS A 108 10.37 10.20 6.59
CA LYS A 108 10.09 11.62 6.40
C LYS A 108 8.76 11.81 5.68
N PRO A 109 7.96 12.81 6.11
CA PRO A 109 6.76 13.19 5.38
C PRO A 109 7.09 13.53 3.93
N THR A 110 6.23 13.07 3.03
CA THR A 110 6.23 13.46 1.62
C THR A 110 5.89 14.96 1.47
N GLU A 111 6.18 15.54 0.31
CA GLU A 111 5.86 16.95 0.03
C GLU A 111 4.35 17.24 0.17
N PHE A 112 3.53 16.32 -0.33
CA PHE A 112 2.07 16.37 -0.25
C PHE A 112 1.55 15.28 0.68
N LYS A 113 0.40 15.53 1.28
CA LYS A 113 -0.33 14.53 2.08
C LYS A 113 -0.85 13.39 1.20
N ALA A 114 -1.31 13.71 0.00
CA ALA A 114 -1.74 12.71 -0.97
C ALA A 114 -1.54 13.25 -2.39
N ASN A 115 -1.29 12.34 -3.33
CA ASN A 115 -1.23 12.65 -4.75
C ASN A 115 -2.33 11.85 -5.46
N GLN A 116 -3.36 12.53 -5.95
CA GLN A 116 -4.50 11.93 -6.66
C GLN A 116 -4.29 11.91 -8.18
N GLY A 117 -3.03 12.03 -8.64
CA GLY A 117 -2.69 11.96 -10.06
C GLY A 117 -3.08 10.61 -10.66
N GLU A 118 -3.87 10.62 -11.73
CA GLU A 118 -4.42 9.40 -12.31
C GLU A 118 -3.32 8.45 -12.80
N ARG A 119 -2.33 8.99 -13.53
CA ARG A 119 -1.22 8.21 -14.06
C ARG A 119 -0.26 7.83 -12.95
N TYR A 120 0.01 8.75 -12.02
CA TYR A 120 0.87 8.49 -10.86
C TYR A 120 0.36 7.29 -10.04
N ASN A 121 -0.94 7.24 -9.74
CA ASN A 121 -1.53 6.15 -8.97
C ASN A 121 -1.49 4.81 -9.75
N LEU A 122 -1.88 4.84 -11.03
CA LEU A 122 -1.86 3.65 -11.91
C LEU A 122 -0.44 3.12 -12.20
N ALA A 123 0.59 3.96 -12.06
CA ALA A 123 1.98 3.60 -12.28
C ALA A 123 2.67 2.97 -11.05
N THR A 124 1.91 2.70 -9.97
CA THR A 124 2.46 2.08 -8.76
C THR A 124 3.05 0.71 -9.09
N ARG A 125 4.38 0.59 -9.00
CA ARG A 125 5.09 -0.61 -9.47
C ARG A 125 4.85 -1.87 -8.65
N ARG A 126 4.52 -1.75 -7.36
CA ARG A 126 4.35 -2.89 -6.45
C ARG A 126 3.25 -2.61 -5.45
N GLY A 127 2.23 -3.46 -5.44
CA GLY A 127 1.03 -3.27 -4.63
C GLY A 127 0.23 -2.06 -5.12
N THR A 128 -0.54 -1.46 -4.22
CA THR A 128 -1.54 -0.43 -4.54
C THR A 128 -1.30 0.92 -3.87
N LEU A 129 -0.23 1.04 -3.08
CA LEU A 129 0.03 2.23 -2.28
C LEU A 129 1.13 3.07 -2.91
N THR A 130 0.78 4.32 -3.17
CA THR A 130 1.71 5.41 -3.50
C THR A 130 2.67 5.71 -2.34
N GLU A 131 3.66 6.57 -2.55
CA GLU A 131 4.60 6.96 -1.50
C GLU A 131 3.91 7.72 -0.37
N GLU A 132 3.00 8.64 -0.72
CA GLU A 132 2.22 9.42 0.24
C GLU A 132 1.31 8.52 1.09
N GLU A 133 0.59 7.60 0.47
CA GLU A 133 -0.30 6.67 1.18
C GLU A 133 0.50 5.73 2.08
N ARG A 134 1.64 5.22 1.60
CA ARG A 134 2.54 4.37 2.38
C ARG A 134 3.09 5.13 3.57
N PHE A 135 3.47 6.39 3.40
CA PHE A 135 3.90 7.24 4.51
C PHE A 135 2.78 7.41 5.52
N ILE A 136 1.56 7.79 5.11
CA ILE A 136 0.41 7.96 6.01
C ILE A 136 0.13 6.69 6.81
N ILE A 137 0.12 5.53 6.14
CA ILE A 137 -0.12 4.26 6.83
C ILE A 137 0.98 4.02 7.85
N ASN A 138 2.25 4.14 7.47
CA ASN A 138 3.37 3.85 8.38
C ASN A 138 3.53 4.90 9.50
N ASP A 139 3.06 6.15 9.30
CA ASP A 139 3.12 7.24 10.28
C ASP A 139 2.39 6.89 11.59
N HIS A 140 1.45 5.94 11.57
CA HIS A 140 0.79 5.47 12.79
C HIS A 140 1.77 5.04 13.90
N ILE A 141 2.97 4.56 13.56
CA ILE A 141 4.00 4.21 14.55
C ILE A 141 4.66 5.45 15.13
N ILE A 142 4.92 6.47 14.32
CA ILE A 142 5.42 7.77 14.79
C ILE A 142 4.39 8.38 15.76
N GLN A 143 3.11 8.39 15.38
CA GLN A 143 2.03 8.88 16.24
C GLN A 143 1.94 8.06 17.54
N THR A 144 2.06 6.72 17.46
CA THR A 144 2.06 5.83 18.63
C THR A 144 3.19 6.19 19.60
N ILE A 145 4.41 6.40 19.10
CA ILE A 145 5.55 6.81 19.94
C ILE A 145 5.26 8.15 20.62
N GLN A 146 4.83 9.17 19.86
CA GLN A 146 4.56 10.50 20.40
C GLN A 146 3.45 10.48 21.47
N ILE A 147 2.37 9.73 21.23
CA ILE A 147 1.28 9.57 22.18
C ILE A 147 1.79 8.87 23.44
N LEU A 148 2.46 7.72 23.32
CA LEU A 148 2.93 6.94 24.47
C LEU A 148 4.01 7.67 25.29
N GLU A 149 4.93 8.39 24.65
CA GLU A 149 5.95 9.20 25.34
C GLU A 149 5.34 10.35 26.14
N SER A 150 4.13 10.81 25.78
CA SER A 150 3.41 11.86 26.52
C SER A 150 2.68 11.36 27.77
N LEU A 151 2.55 10.04 27.95
CA LEU A 151 1.81 9.44 29.06
C LEU A 151 2.70 9.23 30.31
N PRO A 152 2.16 9.43 31.52
CA PRO A 152 2.91 9.27 32.77
C PRO A 152 3.00 7.80 33.19
N PHE A 153 3.79 6.99 32.47
CA PHE A 153 3.96 5.57 32.81
C PHE A 153 4.71 5.36 34.14
N PRO A 154 4.30 4.36 34.96
CA PRO A 154 5.08 3.94 36.12
C PRO A 154 6.42 3.31 35.69
N ALA A 155 7.37 3.22 36.62
CA ALA A 155 8.74 2.76 36.32
C ALA A 155 8.83 1.42 35.58
N HIS A 156 7.98 0.46 35.93
CA HIS A 156 7.96 -0.86 35.30
C HIS A 156 7.37 -0.88 33.87
N MET A 157 6.78 0.23 33.40
CA MET A 157 6.20 0.40 32.06
C MET A 157 6.92 1.44 31.20
N GLN A 158 8.09 1.94 31.65
CA GLN A 158 8.82 3.00 30.92
C GLN A 158 9.24 2.61 29.50
N ASN A 159 9.31 1.31 29.19
CA ASN A 159 9.69 0.81 27.86
C ASN A 159 8.50 0.62 26.91
N VAL A 160 7.25 0.88 27.32
CA VAL A 160 6.06 0.64 26.48
C VAL A 160 6.17 1.37 25.14
N ALA A 161 6.56 2.64 25.13
CA ALA A 161 6.75 3.42 23.91
C ALA A 161 7.83 2.81 22.98
N LYS A 162 8.92 2.28 23.54
CA LYS A 162 9.99 1.64 22.75
C LYS A 162 9.57 0.30 22.17
N ILE A 163 8.77 -0.47 22.91
CA ILE A 163 8.27 -1.77 22.46
C ILE A 163 7.26 -1.55 21.33
N ALA A 164 6.25 -0.69 21.56
CA ALA A 164 5.24 -0.35 20.57
C ALA A 164 5.84 0.42 19.37
N GLY A 165 6.84 1.28 19.58
CA GLY A 165 7.49 1.99 18.50
C GLY A 165 8.43 1.13 17.64
N GLY A 166 8.92 0.01 18.19
CA GLY A 166 9.98 -0.80 17.58
C GLY A 166 9.49 -2.06 16.87
N HIS A 167 8.20 -2.39 16.86
CA HIS A 167 7.74 -3.67 16.30
C HIS A 167 7.68 -3.70 14.76
N HIS A 168 7.79 -2.54 14.09
CA HIS A 168 7.96 -2.44 12.64
C HIS A 168 9.43 -2.24 12.20
N GLU A 169 10.34 -2.22 13.17
CA GLU A 169 11.77 -2.27 12.88
C GLU A 169 12.16 -3.67 12.40
N LYS A 170 13.22 -3.75 11.61
CA LYS A 170 13.70 -4.99 10.99
C LYS A 170 15.13 -5.24 11.43
N MET A 171 15.53 -6.52 11.50
CA MET A 171 16.88 -6.88 11.97
C MET A 171 18.01 -6.25 11.14
N ASP A 172 17.79 -5.99 9.85
CA ASP A 172 18.73 -5.36 8.92
C ASP A 172 18.77 -3.82 8.97
N GLY A 173 17.85 -3.17 9.70
CA GLY A 173 17.70 -1.72 9.78
C GLY A 173 16.93 -1.09 8.62
N THR A 174 16.30 -1.88 7.74
CA THR A 174 15.40 -1.37 6.68
C THR A 174 13.96 -1.16 7.17
N GLY A 175 13.73 -1.38 8.46
CA GLY A 175 12.46 -1.14 9.12
C GLY A 175 12.23 0.34 9.45
N TYR A 176 11.17 0.60 10.19
CA TYR A 176 10.72 1.95 10.50
C TYR A 176 10.13 2.03 11.92
N PRO A 177 10.06 3.22 12.55
CA PRO A 177 10.32 4.55 11.98
C PRO A 177 11.74 5.09 12.20
N MET A 178 12.58 4.44 13.00
CA MET A 178 13.93 4.88 13.36
C MET A 178 15.04 4.14 12.60
N GLY A 179 14.75 3.01 11.94
CA GLY A 179 15.74 2.24 11.18
C GLY A 179 16.73 1.52 12.09
N LEU A 180 16.25 1.02 13.24
CA LEU A 180 17.06 0.34 14.24
C LEU A 180 17.50 -1.03 13.73
N LYS A 181 18.73 -1.44 14.06
CA LYS A 181 19.27 -2.76 13.78
C LYS A 181 19.14 -3.69 14.99
N GLY A 182 19.18 -4.99 14.72
CA GLY A 182 18.94 -6.08 15.66
C GLY A 182 19.07 -5.80 17.16
N ASP A 183 20.27 -5.44 17.63
CA ASP A 183 20.62 -5.25 19.04
C ASP A 183 20.19 -3.88 19.62
N GLU A 184 19.87 -2.92 18.78
CA GLU A 184 19.30 -1.62 19.17
C GLU A 184 17.83 -1.75 19.57
N MET A 185 17.15 -2.81 19.11
CA MET A 185 15.76 -3.10 19.44
C MET A 185 15.62 -3.85 20.78
N PRO A 186 14.69 -3.43 21.66
CA PRO A 186 14.34 -4.22 22.84
C PRO A 186 13.90 -5.64 22.45
N LEU A 187 14.27 -6.64 23.26
CA LEU A 187 13.83 -8.03 23.06
C LEU A 187 12.32 -8.15 22.88
N ALA A 188 11.55 -7.43 23.70
CA ALA A 188 10.10 -7.42 23.62
C ALA A 188 9.55 -6.84 22.31
N ALA A 189 10.24 -5.88 21.68
CA ALA A 189 9.85 -5.34 20.37
C ALA A 189 10.02 -6.40 19.27
N ARG A 190 11.13 -7.15 19.30
CA ARG A 190 11.39 -8.25 18.36
C ARG A 190 10.40 -9.40 18.53
N VAL A 191 10.00 -9.71 19.77
CA VAL A 191 8.92 -10.68 20.05
C VAL A 191 7.58 -10.18 19.51
N MET A 192 7.27 -8.89 19.70
CA MET A 192 6.04 -8.28 19.19
C MET A 192 5.98 -8.30 17.66
N ALA A 193 7.10 -8.06 16.98
CA ALA A 193 7.20 -8.14 15.52
C ALA A 193 6.85 -9.55 14.99
N ILE A 194 7.33 -10.62 15.64
CA ILE A 194 6.96 -12.00 15.30
C ILE A 194 5.44 -12.22 15.46
N ALA A 195 4.89 -11.77 16.59
CA ALA A 195 3.47 -11.95 16.89
C ALA A 195 2.56 -11.18 15.91
N ASP A 196 2.88 -9.92 15.64
CA ASP A 196 2.12 -9.04 14.73
C ASP A 196 2.12 -9.60 13.29
N VAL A 197 3.30 -9.99 12.78
CA VAL A 197 3.40 -10.58 11.43
C VAL A 197 2.61 -11.88 11.34
N PHE A 198 2.70 -12.75 12.35
CA PHE A 198 1.98 -14.02 12.35
C PHE A 198 0.47 -13.78 12.34
N GLU A 199 -0.04 -12.95 13.27
CA GLU A 199 -1.46 -12.62 13.37
C GLU A 199 -1.97 -11.98 12.06
N ALA A 200 -1.22 -11.04 11.49
CA ALA A 200 -1.58 -10.36 10.24
C ALA A 200 -1.66 -11.31 9.03
N LEU A 201 -0.83 -12.36 8.98
CA LEU A 201 -0.86 -13.37 7.91
C LEU A 201 -2.01 -14.36 8.07
N THR A 202 -2.34 -14.72 9.32
CA THR A 202 -3.36 -15.73 9.64
C THR A 202 -4.78 -15.17 9.76
N SER A 203 -4.94 -13.85 9.94
CA SER A 203 -6.23 -13.18 10.13
C SER A 203 -7.16 -13.37 8.92
N ALA A 204 -8.36 -13.90 9.19
CA ALA A 204 -9.37 -14.27 8.18
C ALA A 204 -10.44 -13.19 7.93
N ASP A 205 -10.46 -12.14 8.74
CA ASP A 205 -11.46 -11.08 8.76
C ASP A 205 -11.14 -9.91 7.81
N ARG A 206 -10.05 -9.98 7.04
CA ARG A 206 -9.64 -8.91 6.12
C ARG A 206 -10.40 -9.00 4.78
N PRO A 207 -11.26 -8.02 4.43
CA PRO A 207 -12.09 -8.07 3.22
C PRO A 207 -11.30 -8.17 1.90
N TYR A 208 -10.04 -7.72 1.93
CA TYR A 208 -9.20 -7.55 0.74
C TYR A 208 -8.21 -8.68 0.50
N LYS A 209 -8.15 -9.70 1.38
CA LYS A 209 -7.18 -10.79 1.26
C LYS A 209 -7.76 -12.09 1.78
N LYS A 210 -7.65 -13.17 0.99
CA LYS A 210 -7.96 -14.51 1.49
C LYS A 210 -6.98 -14.86 2.61
N ALA A 211 -7.50 -15.38 3.72
CA ALA A 211 -6.70 -15.86 4.83
C ALA A 211 -5.71 -16.92 4.34
N LYS A 212 -4.46 -16.85 4.79
CA LYS A 212 -3.43 -17.84 4.44
C LYS A 212 -3.56 -19.08 5.33
N SER A 213 -3.09 -20.22 4.82
CA SER A 213 -2.96 -21.41 5.67
C SER A 213 -1.86 -21.21 6.70
N LEU A 214 -1.84 -22.06 7.73
CA LEU A 214 -0.83 -22.03 8.77
C LEU A 214 0.57 -22.26 8.18
N SER A 215 0.72 -23.27 7.33
CA SER A 215 2.00 -23.58 6.67
C SER A 215 2.48 -22.43 5.77
N GLU A 216 1.57 -21.82 5.00
CA GLU A 216 1.89 -20.69 4.12
C GLU A 216 2.37 -19.47 4.92
N SER A 217 1.69 -19.17 6.03
CA SER A 217 2.05 -18.05 6.91
C SER A 217 3.45 -18.23 7.51
N LEU A 218 3.75 -19.43 8.01
CA LEU A 218 5.07 -19.75 8.57
C LEU A 218 6.18 -19.78 7.51
N GLN A 219 5.86 -20.23 6.29
CA GLN A 219 6.79 -20.20 5.17
C GLN A 219 7.18 -18.76 4.80
N ILE A 220 6.21 -17.84 4.75
CA ILE A 220 6.47 -16.41 4.54
C ILE A 220 7.38 -15.86 5.63
N MET A 221 7.09 -16.18 6.90
CA MET A 221 7.94 -15.75 8.02
C MET A 221 9.36 -16.32 7.93
N SER A 222 9.53 -17.58 7.48
CA SER A 222 10.85 -18.18 7.24
C SER A 222 11.63 -17.41 6.16
N TYR A 223 10.98 -16.97 5.08
CA TYR A 223 11.62 -16.08 4.10
C TYR A 223 11.98 -14.73 4.70
N MET A 224 11.12 -14.14 5.53
CA MET A 224 11.43 -12.88 6.23
C MET A 224 12.64 -13.02 7.18
N VAL A 225 12.83 -14.19 7.81
CA VAL A 225 14.05 -14.47 8.59
C VAL A 225 15.27 -14.57 7.68
N LYS A 226 15.17 -15.25 6.53
CA LYS A 226 16.26 -15.35 5.54
C LYS A 226 16.65 -13.98 4.96
N ASP A 227 15.68 -13.11 4.76
CA ASP A 227 15.88 -11.72 4.33
C ASP A 227 16.31 -10.80 5.48
N ASN A 228 16.55 -11.35 6.68
CA ASN A 228 16.97 -10.62 7.87
C ASN A 228 16.00 -9.49 8.28
N HIS A 229 14.70 -9.70 8.06
CA HIS A 229 13.65 -8.83 8.57
C HIS A 229 13.25 -9.21 10.00
N LEU A 230 13.20 -10.50 10.32
CA LEU A 230 12.78 -11.03 11.63
C LEU A 230 13.95 -11.69 12.38
N ASP A 231 13.87 -11.71 13.71
CA ASP A 231 14.88 -12.33 14.57
C ASP A 231 14.82 -13.85 14.46
N LYS A 232 15.90 -14.46 13.95
CA LYS A 232 16.01 -15.91 13.74
C LYS A 232 15.80 -16.71 15.03
N SER A 233 16.47 -16.33 16.12
CA SER A 233 16.42 -17.09 17.38
C SER A 233 15.02 -17.03 18.02
N LEU A 234 14.33 -15.91 17.89
CA LEU A 234 12.94 -15.79 18.36
C LEU A 234 11.97 -16.57 17.48
N PHE A 235 12.17 -16.59 16.16
CA PHE A 235 11.34 -17.40 15.27
C PHE A 235 11.50 -18.90 15.55
N GLU A 236 12.74 -19.37 15.75
CA GLU A 236 13.01 -20.75 16.18
C GLU A 236 12.33 -21.09 17.51
N LEU A 237 12.39 -20.18 18.49
CA LEU A 237 11.70 -20.35 19.77
C LEU A 237 10.18 -20.39 19.60
N PHE A 238 9.62 -19.53 18.75
CA PHE A 238 8.19 -19.48 18.45
C PHE A 238 7.68 -20.82 17.88
N LEU A 239 8.45 -21.44 16.98
CA LEU A 239 8.15 -22.76 16.43
C LEU A 239 8.32 -23.88 17.47
N THR A 240 9.49 -23.96 18.11
CA THR A 240 9.84 -25.07 19.02
C THR A 240 9.02 -25.08 20.32
N SER A 241 8.54 -23.91 20.77
CA SER A 241 7.66 -23.80 21.95
C SER A 241 6.20 -24.21 21.67
N GLY A 242 5.82 -24.37 20.40
CA GLY A 242 4.46 -24.70 19.97
C GLY A 242 3.44 -23.57 20.20
N VAL A 243 3.90 -22.32 20.45
CA VAL A 243 3.01 -21.17 20.65
C VAL A 243 2.17 -20.92 19.40
N TYR A 244 2.76 -20.96 18.21
CA TYR A 244 2.07 -20.78 16.94
C TYR A 244 0.89 -21.74 16.79
N LEU A 245 1.08 -23.02 17.15
CA LEU A 245 0.06 -24.06 17.02
C LEU A 245 -1.04 -23.91 18.05
N ARG A 246 -0.71 -23.48 19.29
CA ARG A 246 -1.73 -23.17 20.29
C ARG A 246 -2.62 -22.01 19.84
N PHE A 247 -2.02 -20.92 19.34
CA PHE A 247 -2.75 -19.80 18.77
C PHE A 247 -3.63 -20.25 17.61
N ALA A 248 -3.05 -21.00 16.66
CA ALA A 248 -3.77 -21.47 15.48
C ALA A 248 -5.03 -22.29 15.84
N LYS A 249 -4.92 -23.20 16.80
CA LYS A 249 -6.06 -24.01 17.29
C LYS A 249 -7.14 -23.22 18.00
N GLU A 250 -6.82 -22.04 18.54
CA GLU A 250 -7.75 -21.23 19.32
C GLU A 250 -8.42 -20.13 18.48
N TYR A 251 -7.69 -19.57 17.51
CA TYR A 251 -8.10 -18.35 16.81
C TYR A 251 -8.21 -18.47 15.28
N MET A 252 -7.63 -19.51 14.65
CA MET A 252 -7.74 -19.70 13.21
C MET A 252 -8.94 -20.59 12.86
N LEU A 253 -9.42 -20.46 11.62
CA LEU A 253 -10.46 -21.33 11.09
C LEU A 253 -9.90 -22.74 10.83
N ASP A 254 -10.74 -23.76 10.98
CA ASP A 254 -10.35 -25.16 10.78
C ASP A 254 -9.78 -25.40 9.37
N GLU A 255 -10.27 -24.69 8.34
CA GLU A 255 -9.80 -24.80 6.97
C GLU A 255 -8.40 -24.22 6.74
N GLN A 256 -7.90 -23.40 7.67
CA GLN A 256 -6.54 -22.84 7.62
C GLN A 256 -5.51 -23.77 8.28
N LEU A 257 -5.95 -24.78 9.04
CA LEU A 257 -5.08 -25.67 9.82
C LEU A 257 -4.60 -26.83 8.96
N ASP A 258 -3.45 -26.66 8.31
CA ASP A 258 -2.74 -27.69 7.57
C ASP A 258 -1.53 -28.24 8.35
N GLU A 259 -0.93 -29.33 7.86
CA GLU A 259 0.25 -29.94 8.48
C GLU A 259 1.49 -29.04 8.31
N VAL A 260 2.25 -28.87 9.40
CA VAL A 260 3.46 -28.05 9.44
C VAL A 260 4.65 -28.92 9.85
N ASP A 261 5.67 -28.99 8.99
CA ASP A 261 6.98 -29.54 9.35
C ASP A 261 7.94 -28.42 9.72
N ILE A 262 8.09 -28.17 11.03
CA ILE A 262 8.95 -27.09 11.54
C ILE A 262 10.43 -27.29 11.19
N THR A 263 10.88 -28.51 10.88
CA THR A 263 12.29 -28.77 10.57
C THR A 263 12.71 -28.19 9.22
N GLN A 264 11.75 -27.93 8.32
CA GLN A 264 12.00 -27.30 7.03
C GLN A 264 12.01 -25.77 7.10
N LEU A 265 11.59 -25.19 8.23
CA LEU A 265 11.39 -23.76 8.42
C LEU A 265 12.53 -23.06 9.18
N ILE A 266 13.35 -23.83 9.91
CA ILE A 266 14.46 -23.39 10.77
C ILE A 266 15.78 -23.25 9.99
#